data_AF-A0A8H8UDX1-F1
#
_entry.id   AF-A0A8H8UDX1-F1
#
_cell.length_a   1.000
_cell.length_b   1.000
_cell.length_c   1.000
_cell.angle_alpha   90.00
_cell.angle_beta   90.00
_cell.angle_gamma   90.00
#
_symmetry.space_group_name_H-M   'P 1'
#
loop_
_entity.id
_entity.type
_entity.pdbx_description
1 polymer ?
#
loop_
_entity_poly.entity_id
_entity_poly.type
_entity_poly.pdbx_seq_one_letter_code
_entity_poly.pdbx_strand_id
1 'polypeptide(L)'
;MDDNTFTPVTPHIASASIWEGNLGDIYPPDGGSQQAKDVTNALESAGIPCCLVGVAALKYFGAARISEDWTICVPTEQSSAASSILQSQSTHKLCAPRNPYPESLFHTFPLFKLNGSVAWIQLVPSLDYHFECTPSNFERSYKGLPYARLDIFAQSLLDTYDLVDLVDLVDLVDLVDGMDLSLEWGIENLQLDGTVNVAWAERKNEAIRASVPLTDSSCLLESRIGPEIPKEFWATRFRPKGDQDPRLPHEKGAFDSLKIIECSGDPGNYDVVVVNWDQVAET
;
A
#
# COMPACT_ATOMS: atom_id res chain seq x y z
N MET A 1 54.98 13.71 -18.16
CA MET A 1 54.36 14.37 -17.00
C MET A 1 53.12 15.02 -17.53
N ASP A 2 51.98 14.38 -17.32
CA ASP A 2 50.79 14.99 -16.70
C ASP A 2 49.73 13.88 -16.63
N ASP A 3 49.55 13.42 -15.40
CA ASP A 3 48.72 12.31 -14.98
C ASP A 3 47.31 12.83 -14.74
N ASN A 4 46.44 12.73 -15.76
CA ASN A 4 45.03 13.10 -15.64
C ASN A 4 44.24 11.90 -15.09
N THR A 5 44.38 11.67 -13.79
CA THR A 5 43.52 10.75 -13.04
C THR A 5 42.16 11.40 -12.86
N PHE A 6 41.21 10.94 -13.66
CA PHE A 6 39.78 11.21 -13.49
C PHE A 6 39.32 10.44 -12.24
N THR A 7 39.21 11.11 -11.10
CA THR A 7 38.60 10.54 -9.90
C THR A 7 37.09 10.52 -10.08
N PRO A 8 36.43 9.35 -10.05
CA PRO A 8 34.99 9.29 -10.01
C PRO A 8 34.55 9.84 -8.65
N VAL A 9 33.67 10.83 -8.66
CA VAL A 9 32.96 11.25 -7.45
C VAL A 9 32.02 10.12 -7.08
N THR A 10 32.43 9.30 -6.12
CA THR A 10 31.56 8.33 -5.47
C THR A 10 30.44 9.12 -4.80
N PRO A 11 29.16 8.96 -5.18
CA PRO A 11 28.09 9.48 -4.36
C PRO A 11 28.16 8.68 -3.05
N HIS A 12 28.59 9.32 -1.97
CA HIS A 12 28.28 8.84 -0.64
C HIS A 12 26.77 8.88 -0.51
N ILE A 13 26.11 7.77 -0.85
CA ILE A 13 24.74 7.49 -0.44
C ILE A 13 24.83 7.37 1.08
N ALA A 14 24.66 8.49 1.77
CA ALA A 14 24.32 8.46 3.17
C ALA A 14 22.92 7.85 3.24
N SER A 15 22.83 6.55 3.47
CA SER A 15 21.58 5.90 3.82
C SER A 15 21.17 6.40 5.19
N ALA A 16 20.37 7.47 5.23
CA ALA A 16 19.64 7.80 6.44
C ALA A 16 18.61 6.68 6.64
N SER A 17 18.79 5.92 7.72
CA SER A 17 17.81 4.96 8.21
C SER A 17 16.47 5.67 8.37
N ILE A 18 15.42 5.09 7.77
CA ILE A 18 14.03 5.58 7.79
C ILE A 18 13.48 5.69 9.24
N TRP A 19 14.16 5.07 10.20
CA TRP A 19 13.80 5.04 11.62
C TRP A 19 14.43 6.16 12.45
N GLU A 20 15.33 6.96 11.88
CA GLU A 20 16.05 8.00 12.62
C GLU A 20 15.45 9.36 12.29
N GLY A 21 14.58 9.84 13.19
CA GLY A 21 14.38 11.29 13.31
C GLY A 21 15.73 11.99 13.42
N ASN A 22 15.81 13.23 12.94
CA ASN A 22 17.02 14.02 13.16
C ASN A 22 17.22 14.18 14.66
N LEU A 23 18.48 14.29 15.09
CA LEU A 23 18.79 14.57 16.49
C LEU A 23 18.03 15.83 16.96
N GLY A 24 17.13 15.66 17.93
CA GLY A 24 16.26 16.73 18.44
C GLY A 24 14.81 16.72 17.91
N ASP A 25 14.47 15.84 16.96
CA ASP A 25 13.08 15.62 16.55
C ASP A 25 12.27 15.03 17.72
N ILE A 26 11.04 15.53 17.90
CA ILE A 26 10.13 15.07 18.95
C ILE A 26 8.99 14.23 18.37
N TYR A 27 8.45 13.34 19.22
CA TYR A 27 7.16 12.71 18.94
C TYR A 27 6.05 13.76 19.11
N PRO A 28 5.28 14.05 18.05
CA PRO A 28 4.17 14.98 18.15
C PRO A 28 3.12 14.41 19.13
N PRO A 29 2.56 15.23 20.03
CA PRO A 29 1.68 14.76 21.11
C PRO A 29 0.38 14.10 20.62
N ASP A 30 0.02 14.28 19.35
CA ASP A 30 -1.15 13.71 18.68
C ASP A 30 -0.78 12.79 17.50
N GLY A 31 0.47 12.30 17.45
CA GLY A 31 0.99 11.50 16.34
C GLY A 31 1.15 12.28 15.03
N GLY A 32 1.03 13.62 15.06
CA GLY A 32 1.15 14.49 13.89
C GLY A 32 -0.19 14.74 13.18
N SER A 33 -1.31 14.37 13.83
CA SER A 33 -2.64 14.45 13.23
C SER A 33 -3.07 15.88 12.86
N GLN A 34 -2.62 16.88 13.63
CA GLN A 34 -2.87 18.28 13.34
C GLN A 34 -2.12 18.74 12.09
N GLN A 35 -0.86 18.33 11.92
CA GLN A 35 -0.07 18.66 10.73
C GLN A 35 -0.64 17.98 9.49
N ALA A 36 -1.06 16.72 9.60
CA ALA A 36 -1.77 16.05 8.53
C ALA A 36 -3.06 16.82 8.15
N LYS A 37 -3.81 17.30 9.14
CA LYS A 37 -5.03 18.10 8.92
C LYS A 37 -4.73 19.43 8.24
N ASP A 38 -3.68 20.13 8.66
CA ASP A 38 -3.28 21.41 8.05
C ASP A 38 -2.88 21.21 6.59
N VAL A 39 -2.18 20.12 6.28
CA VAL A 39 -1.82 19.75 4.91
C VAL A 39 -3.07 19.40 4.09
N THR A 40 -3.97 18.56 4.59
CA THR A 40 -5.21 18.23 3.86
C THR A 40 -6.07 19.47 3.63
N ASN A 41 -6.17 20.37 4.62
CA ASN A 41 -6.91 21.63 4.45
C ASN A 41 -6.30 22.53 3.39
N ALA A 42 -4.96 22.59 3.30
CA ALA A 42 -4.28 23.39 2.30
C ALA A 42 -4.51 22.86 0.88
N LEU A 43 -4.48 21.53 0.71
CA LEU A 43 -4.81 20.88 -0.56
C LEU A 43 -6.27 21.13 -0.97
N GLU A 44 -7.20 20.92 -0.03
CA GLU A 44 -8.64 21.15 -0.26
C GLU A 44 -8.94 22.62 -0.58
N SER A 45 -8.27 23.56 0.08
CA SER A 45 -8.39 25.00 -0.18
C SER A 45 -7.88 25.41 -1.56
N ALA A 46 -6.95 24.62 -2.12
CA ALA A 46 -6.46 24.77 -3.49
C ALA A 46 -7.31 24.01 -4.52
N GLY A 47 -8.41 23.39 -4.10
CA GLY A 47 -9.31 22.62 -4.97
C GLY A 47 -8.80 21.21 -5.30
N ILE A 48 -7.78 20.72 -4.59
CA ILE A 48 -7.24 19.37 -4.76
C ILE A 48 -7.93 18.45 -3.75
N PRO A 49 -8.79 17.51 -4.19
CA PRO A 49 -9.35 16.52 -3.28
C PRO A 49 -8.23 15.62 -2.77
N CYS A 50 -8.29 15.23 -1.50
CA CYS A 50 -7.31 14.34 -0.91
C CYS A 50 -7.90 13.54 0.24
N CYS A 51 -7.34 12.36 0.51
CA CYS A 51 -7.66 11.58 1.70
C CYS A 51 -6.44 10.83 2.23
N LEU A 52 -6.50 10.45 3.50
CA LEU A 52 -5.50 9.60 4.14
C LEU A 52 -5.69 8.15 3.74
N VAL A 53 -4.59 7.49 3.41
CA VAL A 53 -4.54 6.08 2.95
C VAL A 53 -3.42 5.31 3.68
N GLY A 54 -3.29 4.01 3.37
CA GLY A 54 -2.29 3.12 3.98
C GLY A 54 -2.49 2.99 5.49
N VAL A 55 -1.39 2.96 6.24
CA VAL A 55 -1.43 2.73 7.70
C VAL A 55 -2.29 3.74 8.46
N ALA A 56 -2.37 5.00 8.02
CA ALA A 56 -3.23 6.00 8.65
C ALA A 56 -4.72 5.64 8.54
N ALA A 57 -5.15 5.10 7.39
CA ALA A 57 -6.51 4.63 7.17
C ALA A 57 -6.79 3.34 7.95
N LEU A 58 -5.84 2.39 7.98
CA LEU A 58 -5.95 1.17 8.79
C LEU A 58 -6.18 1.50 10.28
N LYS A 59 -5.37 2.39 10.86
CA LYS A 59 -5.54 2.85 12.25
C LYS A 59 -6.90 3.49 12.49
N TYR A 60 -7.41 4.24 11.52
CA TYR A 60 -8.72 4.87 11.60
C TYR A 60 -9.84 3.82 11.62
N PHE A 61 -9.70 2.75 10.84
CA PHE A 61 -10.59 1.59 10.81
C PHE A 61 -10.22 0.49 11.83
N GLY A 62 -9.67 0.88 12.98
CA GLY A 62 -9.50 -0.03 14.13
C GLY A 62 -8.31 -1.00 14.08
N ALA A 63 -7.52 -1.03 13.00
CA ALA A 63 -6.35 -1.88 12.92
C ALA A 63 -5.25 -1.46 13.91
N ALA A 64 -4.63 -2.44 14.57
CA ALA A 64 -3.58 -2.21 15.57
C ALA A 64 -2.19 -1.99 14.92
N ARG A 65 -2.04 -0.89 14.17
CA ARG A 65 -0.78 -0.52 13.50
C ARG A 65 -0.08 0.68 14.16
N ILE A 66 1.26 0.66 14.09
CA ILE A 66 2.12 1.76 14.54
C ILE A 66 2.75 2.41 13.31
N SER A 67 2.43 3.67 13.08
CA SER A 67 3.09 4.53 12.10
C SER A 67 2.91 5.99 12.49
N GLU A 68 3.99 6.75 12.29
CA GLU A 68 4.06 8.21 12.37
C GLU A 68 4.06 8.87 10.98
N ASP A 69 4.01 8.04 9.92
CA ASP A 69 4.01 8.47 8.53
C ASP A 69 2.56 8.68 8.07
N TRP A 70 2.31 9.86 7.51
CA TRP A 70 1.02 10.24 6.94
C TRP A 70 1.09 10.10 5.43
N THR A 71 0.34 9.14 4.90
CA THR A 71 0.22 8.94 3.45
C THR A 71 -1.05 9.62 2.97
N ILE A 72 -0.91 10.62 2.09
CA ILE A 72 -2.00 11.42 1.57
C ILE A 72 -2.15 11.12 0.08
N CYS A 73 -3.27 10.52 -0.27
CA CYS A 73 -3.66 10.29 -1.65
C CYS A 73 -4.22 11.57 -2.28
N VAL A 74 -3.81 11.85 -3.51
CA VAL A 74 -4.31 12.94 -4.35
C VAL A 74 -4.56 12.43 -5.77
N PRO A 75 -5.43 13.08 -6.58
CA PRO A 75 -5.56 12.72 -7.99
C PRO A 75 -4.21 12.72 -8.71
N THR A 76 -3.95 11.69 -9.50
CA THR A 76 -2.68 11.51 -10.20
C THR A 76 -2.28 12.73 -11.01
N GLU A 77 -3.21 13.29 -11.78
CA GLU A 77 -3.01 14.48 -12.61
C GLU A 77 -2.68 15.75 -11.80
N GLN A 78 -2.97 15.75 -10.50
CA GLN A 78 -2.75 16.88 -9.60
C GLN A 78 -1.56 16.66 -8.65
N SER A 79 -0.84 15.55 -8.76
CA SER A 79 0.27 15.19 -7.85
C SER A 79 1.40 16.24 -7.85
N SER A 80 1.76 16.78 -9.02
CA SER A 80 2.77 17.84 -9.13
C SER A 80 2.31 19.17 -8.51
N ALA A 81 1.02 19.51 -8.69
CA ALA A 81 0.43 20.71 -8.10
C ALA A 81 0.35 20.59 -6.56
N ALA A 82 -0.09 19.43 -6.05
CA ALA A 82 -0.11 19.11 -4.63
C ALA A 82 1.30 19.23 -4.01
N SER A 83 2.31 18.64 -4.64
CA SER A 83 3.70 18.75 -4.18
C SER A 83 4.17 20.21 -4.11
N SER A 84 3.81 21.04 -5.09
CA SER A 84 4.18 22.45 -5.13
C SER A 84 3.54 23.27 -4.01
N ILE A 85 2.29 22.96 -3.65
CA ILE A 85 1.60 23.57 -2.49
C ILE A 85 2.38 23.26 -1.21
N LEU A 86 2.74 22.00 -0.99
CA LEU A 86 3.49 21.58 0.19
C LEU A 86 4.88 22.26 0.25
N GLN A 87 5.63 22.24 -0.86
CA GLN A 87 6.93 22.91 -0.94
C GLN A 87 6.88 24.43 -0.63
N SER A 88 5.73 25.08 -0.81
CA SER A 88 5.56 26.50 -0.47
C SER A 88 5.37 26.77 1.02
N GLN A 89 5.14 25.74 1.83
CA GLN A 89 4.90 25.86 3.27
C GLN A 89 6.19 25.68 4.07
N SER A 90 6.32 26.42 5.18
CA SER A 90 7.49 26.36 6.07
C SER A 90 7.40 25.27 7.14
N THR A 91 6.31 24.50 7.20
CA THR A 91 6.06 23.50 8.25
C THR A 91 6.80 22.19 8.00
N HIS A 92 7.29 21.98 6.78
CA HIS A 92 7.94 20.75 6.36
C HIS A 92 8.95 21.03 5.25
N LYS A 93 9.81 20.03 4.98
CA LYS A 93 10.84 20.11 3.94
C LYS A 93 10.71 18.92 2.99
N LEU A 94 10.87 19.16 1.68
CA LEU A 94 11.00 18.09 0.71
C LEU A 94 12.28 17.31 1.00
N CYS A 95 12.20 15.98 0.95
CA CYS A 95 13.30 15.08 1.24
C CYS A 95 13.68 14.24 0.03
N ALA A 96 14.87 13.64 0.13
CA ALA A 96 15.28 12.63 -0.83
C ALA A 96 14.25 11.48 -0.84
N PRO A 97 14.02 10.85 -2.01
CA PRO A 97 13.10 9.73 -2.08
C PRO A 97 13.54 8.55 -1.22
N ARG A 98 12.59 7.67 -0.90
CA ARG A 98 12.88 6.42 -0.17
C ARG A 98 13.71 5.47 -1.03
N ASN A 99 14.28 4.45 -0.38
CA ASN A 99 14.78 3.30 -1.13
C ASN A 99 13.60 2.57 -1.78
N PRO A 100 13.79 1.99 -2.98
CA PRO A 100 12.79 1.13 -3.59
C PRO A 100 12.38 0.02 -2.63
N TYR A 101 11.08 -0.21 -2.54
CA TYR A 101 10.48 -1.29 -1.78
C TYR A 101 9.75 -2.21 -2.75
N PRO A 102 9.71 -3.54 -2.51
CA PRO A 102 8.95 -4.44 -3.35
C PRO A 102 7.52 -3.94 -3.57
N GLU A 103 7.06 -4.03 -4.82
CA GLU A 103 5.68 -3.80 -5.24
C GLU A 103 5.17 -2.38 -4.98
N SER A 104 6.09 -1.44 -4.74
CA SER A 104 5.77 -0.07 -4.38
C SER A 104 6.51 0.93 -5.25
N LEU A 105 5.83 2.03 -5.55
CA LEU A 105 6.41 3.21 -6.20
C LEU A 105 6.70 4.35 -5.22
N PHE A 106 6.69 4.08 -3.91
CA PHE A 106 6.86 5.14 -2.90
C PHE A 106 8.19 5.88 -3.02
N HIS A 107 9.25 5.22 -3.51
CA HIS A 107 10.55 5.85 -3.82
C HIS A 107 10.50 6.82 -5.01
N THR A 108 9.39 6.89 -5.73
CA THR A 108 9.21 7.85 -6.84
C THR A 108 8.36 9.04 -6.44
N PHE A 109 7.70 8.98 -5.29
CA PHE A 109 6.71 9.98 -4.90
C PHE A 109 7.28 11.03 -3.94
N PRO A 110 6.74 12.27 -3.92
CA PRO A 110 7.22 13.34 -3.04
C PRO A 110 7.08 13.00 -1.55
N LEU A 111 8.22 12.91 -0.86
CA LEU A 111 8.34 12.70 0.58
C LEU A 111 8.72 14.00 1.27
N PHE A 112 8.00 14.34 2.33
CA PHE A 112 8.23 15.52 3.14
C PHE A 112 8.48 15.17 4.61
N LYS A 113 9.46 15.80 5.22
CA LYS A 113 9.74 15.71 6.65
C LYS A 113 9.11 16.89 7.37
N LEU A 114 8.31 16.61 8.41
CA LEU A 114 7.81 17.66 9.30
C LEU A 114 8.98 18.25 10.11
N ASN A 115 9.03 19.57 10.22
CA ASN A 115 10.12 20.25 10.90
C ASN A 115 10.08 19.99 12.42
N GLY A 116 11.19 19.49 12.97
CA GLY A 116 11.33 19.19 14.40
C GLY A 116 10.50 17.99 14.87
N SER A 117 10.01 17.14 13.97
CA SER A 117 9.14 16.02 14.29
C SER A 117 9.64 14.72 13.66
N VAL A 118 9.43 13.60 14.34
CA VAL A 118 9.70 12.26 13.79
C VAL A 118 8.76 11.87 12.65
N ALA A 119 7.61 12.55 12.50
CA ALA A 119 6.60 12.24 11.50
C ALA A 119 6.95 12.71 10.08
N TRP A 120 6.43 12.01 9.08
CA TRP A 120 6.64 12.26 7.66
C TRP A 120 5.30 12.38 6.92
N ILE A 121 5.32 13.06 5.78
CA ILE A 121 4.19 13.17 4.87
C ILE A 121 4.62 12.65 3.51
N GLN A 122 3.93 11.63 3.01
CA GLN A 122 4.13 11.08 1.67
C GLN A 122 2.90 11.43 0.83
N LEU A 123 3.08 12.18 -0.26
CA LEU A 123 2.03 12.33 -1.26
C LEU A 123 2.06 11.11 -2.18
N VAL A 124 0.90 10.53 -2.46
CA VAL A 124 0.77 9.37 -3.35
C VAL A 124 -0.31 9.63 -4.42
N PRO A 125 -0.07 9.25 -5.69
CA PRO A 125 -1.10 9.33 -6.72
C PRO A 125 -2.23 8.33 -6.48
N SER A 126 -3.47 8.74 -6.72
CA SER A 126 -4.65 7.88 -6.56
C SER A 126 -4.65 6.65 -7.47
N LEU A 127 -4.01 6.77 -8.64
CA LEU A 127 -3.83 5.66 -9.57
C LEU A 127 -2.94 4.55 -8.99
N ASP A 128 -2.06 4.84 -8.02
CA ASP A 128 -1.23 3.82 -7.36
C ASP A 128 -2.00 3.05 -6.26
N TYR A 129 -3.07 3.64 -5.73
CA TYR A 129 -3.98 2.98 -4.79
C TYR A 129 -5.22 2.38 -5.48
N HIS A 130 -5.30 2.41 -6.81
CA HIS A 130 -6.44 1.88 -7.57
C HIS A 130 -7.82 2.39 -7.06
N PHE A 131 -7.93 3.68 -6.72
CA PHE A 131 -9.24 4.27 -6.45
C PHE A 131 -9.34 5.71 -6.93
N GLU A 132 -10.58 6.16 -7.13
CA GLU A 132 -10.88 7.52 -7.52
C GLU A 132 -10.85 8.46 -6.32
N CYS A 133 -9.86 9.35 -6.28
CA CYS A 133 -9.70 10.35 -5.23
C CYS A 133 -10.67 11.53 -5.44
N THR A 134 -11.94 11.31 -5.12
CA THR A 134 -13.02 12.31 -5.25
C THR A 134 -13.73 12.54 -3.91
N PRO A 135 -14.25 13.76 -3.65
CA PRO A 135 -14.89 14.06 -2.36
C PRO A 135 -16.07 13.15 -1.99
N SER A 136 -16.80 12.60 -2.98
CA SER A 136 -17.89 11.65 -2.73
C SER A 136 -17.44 10.30 -2.18
N ASN A 137 -16.16 9.97 -2.34
CA ASN A 137 -15.56 8.75 -1.83
C ASN A 137 -14.94 8.94 -0.44
N PHE A 138 -15.08 10.12 0.19
CA PHE A 138 -14.47 10.41 1.47
C PHE A 138 -15.47 10.42 2.61
N GLU A 139 -15.00 10.04 3.78
CA GLU A 139 -15.60 10.34 5.07
C GLU A 139 -14.59 11.09 5.94
N ARG A 140 -15.06 11.70 7.05
CA ARG A 140 -14.21 12.48 7.94
C ARG A 140 -14.22 11.91 9.34
N SER A 141 -13.04 11.81 9.94
CA SER A 141 -12.92 11.48 11.36
C SER A 141 -13.46 12.60 12.25
N TYR A 142 -13.57 12.34 13.55
CA TYR A 142 -13.96 13.37 14.53
C TYR A 142 -13.01 14.59 14.55
N LYS A 143 -11.76 14.42 14.11
CA LYS A 143 -10.79 15.53 13.96
C LYS A 143 -10.95 16.28 12.64
N GLY A 144 -11.81 15.81 11.74
CA GLY A 144 -12.05 16.38 10.41
C GLY A 144 -11.04 15.93 9.35
N LEU A 145 -10.22 14.92 9.63
CA LEU A 145 -9.29 14.35 8.64
C LEU A 145 -10.08 13.54 7.60
N PRO A 146 -9.83 13.73 6.29
CA PRO A 146 -10.49 12.96 5.24
C PRO A 146 -9.87 11.56 5.12
N TYR A 147 -10.71 10.54 5.07
CA TYR A 147 -10.36 9.14 4.79
C TYR A 147 -11.23 8.66 3.63
N ALA A 148 -10.78 7.68 2.86
CA ALA A 148 -11.68 6.98 1.95
C ALA A 148 -12.79 6.28 2.78
N ARG A 149 -14.02 6.24 2.27
CA ARG A 149 -15.10 5.44 2.86
C ARG A 149 -14.67 3.98 2.93
N LEU A 150 -15.19 3.24 3.91
CA LEU A 150 -14.78 1.86 4.19
C LEU A 150 -14.90 0.93 2.99
N ASP A 151 -16.03 0.98 2.26
CA ASP A 151 -16.28 0.23 1.03
C ASP A 151 -15.23 0.53 -0.05
N ILE A 152 -14.91 1.81 -0.24
CA ILE A 152 -13.92 2.25 -1.23
C ILE A 152 -12.51 1.82 -0.84
N PHE A 153 -12.15 1.95 0.44
CA PHE A 153 -10.82 1.57 0.92
C PHE A 153 -10.62 0.05 0.89
N ALA A 154 -11.62 -0.72 1.31
CA ALA A 154 -11.58 -2.18 1.23
C ALA A 154 -11.50 -2.67 -0.22
N GLN A 155 -12.27 -2.07 -1.14
CA GLN A 155 -12.17 -2.40 -2.56
C GLN A 155 -10.79 -2.06 -3.14
N SER A 156 -10.23 -0.90 -2.78
CA SER A 156 -8.88 -0.50 -3.17
C SER A 156 -7.84 -1.53 -2.74
N LEU A 157 -7.85 -1.96 -1.48
CA LEU A 157 -6.94 -3.00 -0.97
C LEU A 157 -7.14 -4.35 -1.68
N LEU A 158 -8.39 -4.70 -1.99
CA LEU A 158 -8.72 -5.92 -2.73
C LEU A 158 -8.23 -5.87 -4.18
N ASP A 159 -8.33 -4.71 -4.84
CA ASP A 159 -7.95 -4.56 -6.24
C ASP A 159 -6.44 -4.39 -6.43
N THR A 160 -5.76 -3.74 -5.48
CA THR A 160 -4.30 -3.59 -5.50
C THR A 160 -3.58 -4.86 -5.04
N TYR A 161 -4.33 -5.88 -4.63
CA TYR A 161 -3.77 -7.15 -4.24
C TYR A 161 -3.14 -7.87 -5.44
N ASP A 162 -1.82 -8.05 -5.41
CA ASP A 162 -1.07 -8.76 -6.45
C ASP A 162 0.09 -9.58 -5.82
N LEU A 163 -0.27 -10.64 -5.09
CA LEU A 163 0.47 -11.91 -4.97
C LEU A 163 1.93 -11.93 -4.44
N VAL A 164 2.27 -11.22 -3.35
CA VAL A 164 3.27 -11.74 -2.36
C VAL A 164 2.79 -11.62 -0.91
N ASP A 165 3.09 -12.69 -0.17
CA ASP A 165 2.57 -13.19 1.09
C ASP A 165 2.73 -12.30 2.36
N LEU A 166 3.13 -11.01 2.32
CA LEU A 166 3.63 -10.35 3.55
C LEU A 166 3.27 -8.88 3.83
N VAL A 167 2.79 -8.06 2.89
CA VAL A 167 2.53 -6.62 3.21
C VAL A 167 1.07 -6.23 2.96
N ASP A 168 0.55 -6.34 1.73
CA ASP A 168 -0.83 -5.94 1.44
C ASP A 168 -1.88 -6.98 1.92
N LEU A 169 -1.49 -8.26 2.03
CA LEU A 169 -2.28 -9.27 2.77
C LEU A 169 -2.54 -8.82 4.20
N VAL A 170 -1.53 -8.26 4.84
CA VAL A 170 -1.63 -7.84 6.24
C VAL A 170 -2.54 -6.62 6.35
N ASP A 171 -2.54 -5.74 5.35
CA ASP A 171 -3.37 -4.55 5.37
C ASP A 171 -4.88 -4.87 5.20
N LEU A 172 -5.26 -5.75 4.25
CA LEU A 172 -6.66 -6.17 4.13
C LEU A 172 -7.13 -7.01 5.32
N VAL A 173 -6.29 -7.94 5.79
CA VAL A 173 -6.59 -8.76 6.97
C VAL A 173 -6.75 -7.87 8.21
N ASP A 174 -5.86 -6.90 8.41
CA ASP A 174 -5.95 -5.99 9.53
C ASP A 174 -7.17 -5.05 9.44
N LEU A 175 -7.60 -4.68 8.22
CA LEU A 175 -8.84 -3.94 8.03
C LEU A 175 -10.06 -4.79 8.42
N VAL A 176 -10.10 -6.05 7.97
CA VAL A 176 -11.15 -7.01 8.32
C VAL A 176 -11.21 -7.22 9.83
N ASP A 177 -10.07 -7.48 10.47
CA ASP A 177 -9.97 -7.68 11.92
C ASP A 177 -10.28 -6.40 12.71
N GLY A 178 -9.84 -5.23 12.21
CA GLY A 178 -10.02 -3.94 12.87
C GLY A 178 -11.47 -3.47 12.89
N MET A 179 -12.23 -3.80 11.84
CA MET A 179 -13.64 -3.41 11.69
C MET A 179 -14.63 -4.53 12.00
N ASP A 180 -14.16 -5.75 12.27
CA ASP A 180 -14.99 -6.94 12.40
C ASP A 180 -15.93 -7.08 11.20
N LEU A 181 -15.37 -6.94 9.99
CA LEU A 181 -16.15 -7.10 8.76
C LEU A 181 -16.70 -8.52 8.71
N SER A 182 -17.80 -8.73 7.98
CA SER A 182 -18.35 -10.07 7.74
C SER A 182 -18.18 -10.47 6.27
N LEU A 183 -18.30 -11.77 5.98
CA LEU A 183 -18.37 -12.25 4.60
C LEU A 183 -19.53 -11.60 3.85
N GLU A 184 -20.71 -11.53 4.49
CA GLU A 184 -21.93 -10.91 3.96
C GLU A 184 -21.72 -9.42 3.67
N TRP A 185 -21.03 -8.71 4.57
CA TRP A 185 -20.68 -7.31 4.35
C TRP A 185 -19.89 -7.14 3.04
N GLY A 186 -18.90 -7.99 2.81
CA GLY A 186 -18.12 -7.93 1.56
C GLY A 186 -18.97 -8.22 0.32
N ILE A 187 -19.88 -9.20 0.38
CA ILE A 187 -20.80 -9.50 -0.74
C ILE A 187 -21.73 -8.32 -1.04
N GLU A 188 -22.19 -7.61 -0.01
CA GLU A 188 -23.11 -6.48 -0.16
C GLU A 188 -22.43 -5.17 -0.59
N ASN A 189 -21.14 -4.99 -0.26
CA ASN A 189 -20.45 -3.71 -0.39
C ASN A 189 -19.27 -3.72 -1.39
N LEU A 190 -18.74 -4.88 -1.78
CA LEU A 190 -17.57 -5.00 -2.66
C LEU A 190 -17.93 -5.60 -4.02
N GLN A 191 -17.11 -5.27 -5.01
CA GLN A 191 -17.17 -5.83 -6.35
C GLN A 191 -16.35 -7.13 -6.41
N LEU A 192 -17.00 -8.24 -6.08
CA LEU A 192 -16.34 -9.56 -5.97
C LEU A 192 -16.37 -10.37 -7.27
N ASP A 193 -17.30 -10.08 -8.19
CA ASP A 193 -17.51 -10.83 -9.43
C ASP A 193 -16.59 -10.38 -10.60
N GLY A 194 -15.58 -9.56 -10.30
CA GLY A 194 -14.59 -9.08 -11.26
C GLY A 194 -13.38 -10.01 -11.42
N THR A 195 -12.49 -9.67 -12.33
CA THR A 195 -11.14 -10.25 -12.42
C THR A 195 -10.12 -9.23 -11.95
N VAL A 196 -8.97 -9.69 -11.45
CA VAL A 196 -7.82 -8.82 -11.12
C VAL A 196 -7.53 -7.87 -12.29
N ASN A 197 -7.29 -6.59 -11.98
CA ASN A 197 -7.00 -5.59 -12.99
C ASN A 197 -5.54 -5.75 -13.48
N VAL A 198 -5.34 -6.73 -14.36
CA VAL A 198 -4.02 -7.05 -14.95
C VAL A 198 -3.40 -5.81 -15.60
N ALA A 199 -4.18 -4.99 -16.29
CA ALA A 199 -3.67 -3.78 -16.94
C ALA A 199 -3.11 -2.76 -15.93
N TRP A 200 -3.73 -2.65 -14.75
CA TRP A 200 -3.20 -1.81 -13.67
C TRP A 200 -1.86 -2.35 -13.15
N ALA A 201 -1.78 -3.67 -12.90
CA ALA A 201 -0.58 -4.32 -12.39
C ALA A 201 0.58 -4.26 -13.39
N GLU A 202 0.32 -4.53 -14.67
CA GLU A 202 1.30 -4.40 -15.76
C GLU A 202 1.87 -2.98 -15.84
N ARG A 203 1.00 -1.98 -15.77
CA ARG A 203 1.39 -0.57 -15.79
C ARG A 203 2.22 -0.20 -14.56
N LYS A 204 1.85 -0.70 -13.37
CA LYS A 204 2.62 -0.48 -12.14
C LYS A 204 4.01 -1.12 -12.24
N ASN A 205 4.10 -2.36 -12.71
CA ASN A 205 5.36 -3.05 -12.94
C ASN A 205 6.24 -2.35 -13.98
N GLU A 206 5.64 -1.81 -15.05
CA GLU A 206 6.37 -0.98 -16.02
C GLU A 206 6.95 0.28 -15.37
N ALA A 207 6.17 0.98 -14.55
CA ALA A 207 6.65 2.12 -13.80
C ALA A 207 7.75 1.75 -12.79
N ILE A 208 7.66 0.59 -12.13
CA ILE A 208 8.69 0.09 -11.21
C ILE A 208 9.98 -0.15 -12.00
N ARG A 209 9.93 -0.91 -13.10
CA ARG A 209 11.09 -1.16 -13.98
C ARG A 209 11.73 0.13 -14.50
N ALA A 210 10.92 1.13 -14.83
CA ALA A 210 11.42 2.43 -15.29
C ALA A 210 12.09 3.26 -14.17
N SER A 211 11.76 2.98 -12.90
CA SER A 211 12.19 3.77 -11.74
C SER A 211 13.46 3.26 -11.04
N VAL A 212 13.91 2.04 -11.35
CA VAL A 212 15.06 1.40 -10.70
C VAL A 212 16.09 0.94 -11.73
N PRO A 213 17.39 0.89 -11.38
CA PRO A 213 18.39 0.25 -12.22
C PRO A 213 18.02 -1.21 -12.48
N LEU A 214 18.21 -1.68 -13.72
CA LEU A 214 18.05 -3.09 -14.06
C LEU A 214 19.23 -3.88 -13.48
N THR A 215 18.94 -4.74 -12.51
CA THR A 215 19.86 -5.72 -11.93
C THR A 215 19.20 -7.10 -11.94
N ASP A 216 19.97 -8.14 -11.66
CA ASP A 216 19.46 -9.53 -11.61
C ASP A 216 18.36 -9.72 -10.54
N SER A 217 18.23 -8.80 -9.59
CA SER A 217 17.21 -8.82 -8.53
C SER A 217 16.06 -7.84 -8.74
N SER A 218 16.06 -7.02 -9.80
CA SER A 218 15.02 -6.00 -9.99
C SER A 218 13.63 -6.59 -10.20
N CYS A 219 13.53 -7.83 -10.69
CA CYS A 219 12.26 -8.55 -10.82
C CYS A 219 11.58 -8.84 -9.47
N LEU A 220 12.33 -8.84 -8.35
CA LEU A 220 11.77 -8.99 -7.01
C LEU A 220 11.03 -7.74 -6.52
N LEU A 221 11.10 -6.64 -7.27
CA LEU A 221 10.37 -5.42 -6.98
C LEU A 221 9.01 -5.37 -7.66
N GLU A 222 8.74 -6.26 -8.61
CA GLU A 222 7.51 -6.26 -9.39
C GLU A 222 6.40 -7.06 -8.69
N SER A 223 5.18 -6.59 -8.85
CA SER A 223 3.96 -7.27 -8.42
C SER A 223 3.70 -8.52 -9.28
N ARG A 224 3.20 -9.58 -8.65
CA ARG A 224 2.96 -10.86 -9.34
C ARG A 224 1.59 -10.87 -9.99
N ILE A 225 1.55 -10.78 -11.32
CA ILE A 225 0.30 -10.90 -12.07
C ILE A 225 -0.21 -12.35 -12.01
N GLY A 226 -1.34 -12.60 -11.34
CA GLY A 226 -1.96 -13.92 -11.27
C GLY A 226 -3.49 -13.92 -11.38
N PRO A 227 -4.11 -15.08 -11.68
CA PRO A 227 -5.54 -15.20 -12.01
C PRO A 227 -6.45 -15.34 -10.78
N GLU A 228 -6.07 -14.83 -9.61
CA GLU A 228 -6.87 -15.02 -8.40
C GLU A 228 -8.24 -14.33 -8.54
N ILE A 229 -9.30 -15.02 -8.12
CA ILE A 229 -10.68 -14.53 -8.22
C ILE A 229 -10.98 -13.74 -6.94
N PRO A 230 -11.34 -12.43 -7.01
CA PRO A 230 -11.59 -11.60 -5.83
C PRO A 230 -12.58 -12.19 -4.84
N LYS A 231 -13.64 -12.85 -5.34
CA LYS A 231 -14.60 -13.59 -4.52
C LYS A 231 -13.99 -14.73 -3.72
N GLU A 232 -13.19 -15.58 -4.35
CA GLU A 232 -12.52 -16.70 -3.68
C GLU A 232 -11.47 -16.20 -2.70
N PHE A 233 -10.76 -15.13 -3.08
CA PHE A 233 -9.80 -14.48 -2.22
C PHE A 233 -10.46 -13.90 -0.96
N TRP A 234 -11.52 -13.11 -1.12
CA TRP A 234 -12.30 -12.58 -0.01
C TRP A 234 -12.81 -13.70 0.88
N ALA A 235 -13.43 -14.74 0.31
CA ALA A 235 -13.98 -15.87 1.09
C ALA A 235 -12.93 -16.70 1.85
N THR A 236 -11.72 -16.87 1.32
CA THR A 236 -10.68 -17.73 1.94
C THR A 236 -9.76 -16.99 2.92
N ARG A 237 -9.66 -15.66 2.78
CA ARG A 237 -8.85 -14.79 3.63
C ARG A 237 -9.67 -14.01 4.66
N PHE A 238 -10.99 -13.93 4.48
CA PHE A 238 -11.91 -13.56 5.53
C PHE A 238 -11.80 -14.54 6.70
N ARG A 239 -11.19 -14.10 7.80
CA ARG A 239 -11.14 -14.86 9.05
C ARG A 239 -11.27 -13.95 10.25
N PRO A 240 -12.48 -13.82 10.80
CA PRO A 240 -12.64 -13.42 12.18
C PRO A 240 -11.68 -14.23 13.04
N LYS A 241 -11.02 -13.55 13.97
CA LYS A 241 -10.06 -14.18 14.88
C LYS A 241 -10.61 -15.46 15.50
N GLY A 242 -10.09 -16.62 15.07
CA GLY A 242 -10.49 -17.94 15.54
C GLY A 242 -11.03 -18.88 14.46
N ASP A 243 -11.33 -18.38 13.27
CA ASP A 243 -11.83 -19.20 12.16
C ASP A 243 -10.73 -20.03 11.47
N GLN A 244 -11.10 -21.26 11.09
CA GLN A 244 -10.20 -22.25 10.48
C GLN A 244 -10.11 -22.03 8.95
N ASP A 245 -8.94 -22.30 8.34
CA ASP A 245 -8.80 -22.22 6.87
C ASP A 245 -9.73 -23.22 6.19
N PRO A 246 -10.64 -22.81 5.28
CA PRO A 246 -11.44 -23.76 4.53
C PRO A 246 -10.61 -24.62 3.57
N ARG A 247 -9.37 -24.22 3.25
CA ARG A 247 -8.40 -25.02 2.48
C ARG A 247 -7.58 -25.98 3.34
N LEU A 248 -7.58 -25.81 4.67
CA LEU A 248 -6.95 -26.79 5.54
C LEU A 248 -7.90 -27.98 5.66
N PRO A 249 -7.45 -29.19 5.32
CA PRO A 249 -8.28 -30.37 5.46
C PRO A 249 -8.72 -30.52 6.91
N HIS A 250 -10.00 -30.86 7.11
CA HIS A 250 -10.61 -31.08 8.41
C HIS A 250 -9.96 -32.23 9.23
N GLU A 251 -9.05 -32.99 8.63
CA GLU A 251 -8.44 -34.16 9.25
C GLU A 251 -7.03 -33.90 9.82
N LYS A 252 -6.84 -34.31 11.07
CA LYS A 252 -5.53 -34.43 11.71
C LYS A 252 -4.64 -35.38 10.88
N GLY A 253 -3.71 -34.82 10.11
CA GLY A 253 -2.63 -35.60 9.47
C GLY A 253 -2.05 -35.06 8.16
N ALA A 254 -2.61 -34.01 7.55
CA ALA A 254 -2.22 -33.61 6.19
C ALA A 254 -0.90 -32.82 6.05
N PHE A 255 -0.25 -32.44 7.15
CA PHE A 255 0.98 -31.63 7.12
C PHE A 255 2.23 -32.39 6.63
N ASP A 256 2.17 -33.72 6.48
CA ASP A 256 3.32 -34.54 6.04
C ASP A 256 3.63 -34.44 4.53
N SER A 257 2.91 -33.60 3.76
CA SER A 257 3.03 -33.56 2.29
C SER A 257 3.41 -32.21 1.68
N LEU A 258 3.77 -31.21 2.48
CA LEU A 258 4.34 -29.95 1.98
C LEU A 258 5.75 -30.20 1.39
N LYS A 259 5.80 -30.55 0.11
CA LYS A 259 7.03 -30.48 -0.68
C LYS A 259 7.45 -29.02 -0.78
N ILE A 260 8.69 -28.76 -0.39
CA ILE A 260 9.40 -27.51 -0.66
C ILE A 260 9.30 -27.24 -2.17
N ILE A 261 8.69 -26.11 -2.54
CA ILE A 261 8.67 -25.63 -3.91
C ILE A 261 10.08 -25.09 -4.18
N GLU A 262 10.89 -25.87 -4.89
CA GLU A 262 12.10 -25.35 -5.54
C GLU A 262 11.65 -24.51 -6.74
N CYS A 263 12.00 -23.22 -6.74
CA CYS A 263 11.76 -22.34 -7.88
C CYS A 263 12.54 -22.84 -9.11
N SER A 264 11.91 -23.63 -9.98
CA SER A 264 12.42 -23.86 -11.32
C SER A 264 12.11 -22.63 -12.18
N GLY A 265 13.16 -22.01 -12.72
CA GLY A 265 13.10 -20.77 -13.50
C GLY A 265 12.49 -20.89 -14.90
N ASP A 266 11.27 -21.43 -15.00
CA ASP A 266 10.50 -21.45 -16.24
C ASP A 266 9.18 -20.66 -16.03
N PRO A 267 9.04 -19.44 -16.61
CA PRO A 267 7.96 -18.50 -16.29
C PRO A 267 6.60 -18.88 -16.90
N GLY A 268 6.39 -20.12 -17.34
CA GLY A 268 5.25 -20.51 -18.16
C GLY A 268 4.36 -21.63 -17.61
N ASN A 269 4.62 -22.19 -16.42
CA ASN A 269 3.87 -23.37 -15.96
C ASN A 269 3.50 -23.27 -14.48
N TYR A 270 2.30 -22.74 -14.21
CA TYR A 270 1.65 -22.84 -12.91
C TYR A 270 0.51 -23.86 -13.01
N ASP A 271 0.60 -24.97 -12.28
CA ASP A 271 -0.52 -25.88 -12.08
C ASP A 271 -1.56 -25.16 -11.21
N VAL A 272 -2.64 -24.68 -11.82
CA VAL A 272 -3.78 -24.08 -11.12
C VAL A 272 -4.66 -25.20 -10.57
N VAL A 273 -4.72 -25.34 -9.25
CA VAL A 273 -5.74 -26.16 -8.59
C VAL A 273 -7.04 -25.35 -8.54
N VAL A 274 -7.92 -25.56 -9.52
CA VAL A 274 -9.28 -24.99 -9.52
C VAL A 274 -10.15 -25.83 -8.57
N VAL A 275 -10.61 -25.24 -7.48
CA VAL A 275 -11.61 -25.86 -6.60
C VAL A 275 -13.00 -25.46 -7.12
N ASN A 276 -13.82 -26.44 -7.50
CA ASN A 276 -15.15 -26.20 -8.01
C ASN A 276 -16.16 -26.01 -6.86
N TRP A 277 -16.70 -24.79 -6.72
CA TRP A 277 -17.56 -24.39 -5.61
C TRP A 277 -19.05 -24.76 -5.76
N ASP A 278 -19.47 -25.32 -6.91
CA ASP A 278 -20.85 -25.80 -7.10
C ASP A 278 -21.22 -26.99 -6.20
N GLN A 279 -20.29 -27.52 -5.40
CA GLN A 279 -20.49 -28.66 -4.51
C GLN A 279 -20.54 -28.31 -3.01
N VAL A 280 -20.32 -27.04 -2.62
CA VAL A 280 -20.22 -26.66 -1.19
C VAL A 280 -21.55 -26.12 -0.62
N ALA A 281 -22.56 -25.91 -1.46
CA ALA A 281 -23.87 -25.42 -1.03
C ALA A 281 -24.83 -26.50 -0.47
N GLU A 282 -24.41 -27.78 -0.42
CA GLU A 282 -25.22 -28.88 0.12
C GLU A 282 -24.47 -29.72 1.16
N THR A 283 -24.12 -29.13 2.32
CA THR A 283 -23.92 -29.87 3.59
C THR A 283 -24.08 -28.96 4.80
#